data_AF-A0A3S4FC26-F1
#
_entry.id   AF-A0A3S4FC26-F1
#
_cell.length_a   1.000
_cell.length_b   1.000
_cell.length_c   1.000
_cell.angle_alpha   90.00
_cell.angle_beta   90.00
_cell.angle_gamma   90.00
#
_symmetry.space_group_name_H-M   'P 1'
#
loop_
_entity.id
_entity.type
_entity.pdbx_description
1 polymer ?
#
loop_
_entity_poly.entity_id
_entity_poly.type
_entity_poly.pdbx_seq_one_letter_code
_entity_poly.pdbx_strand_id
1 'polypeptide(L)'
;MQIQSFYHSASLKTQEAFKSLQKTLYNGMQILSGQGKAPAKAPDARPEIIVLREPGATWGNYLQHQKASNHSLHNLYNLQRDLLTVAATVLGKQDPVLTSMANQMELAKVKADRPATKQEEAAAKALKKKSYRTYCSTHSTAGWLTCKRSSSLCGSSV
;
A
#
# COMPACT_ATOMS: atom_id res chain seq x y z
N MET A 1 11.61 34.25 -20.68
CA MET A 1 10.31 33.64 -20.33
C MET A 1 10.38 32.10 -20.36
N GLN A 2 11.38 31.48 -19.71
CA GLN A 2 11.65 30.02 -19.78
C GLN A 2 11.43 29.30 -18.43
N ILE A 3 11.36 30.07 -17.33
CA ILE A 3 11.28 29.53 -15.96
C ILE A 3 9.89 28.95 -15.68
N GLN A 4 8.81 29.56 -16.19
CA GLN A 4 7.44 29.05 -16.02
C GLN A 4 7.22 27.68 -16.69
N SER A 5 7.89 27.43 -17.82
CA SER A 5 7.86 26.14 -18.53
C SER A 5 8.49 25.01 -17.71
N PHE A 6 9.58 25.29 -16.98
CA PHE A 6 10.23 24.31 -16.10
C PHE A 6 9.35 23.92 -14.90
N TYR A 7 8.68 24.88 -14.27
CA TYR A 7 7.76 24.59 -13.17
C TYR A 7 6.53 23.80 -13.62
N HIS A 8 5.96 24.12 -14.79
CA HIS A 8 4.84 23.37 -15.36
C HIS A 8 5.25 21.94 -15.75
N SER A 9 6.42 21.76 -16.36
CA SER A 9 6.91 20.43 -16.76
C SER A 9 7.37 19.57 -15.59
N ALA A 10 7.92 20.17 -14.52
CA ALA A 10 8.18 19.47 -13.26
C ALA A 10 6.86 19.07 -12.57
N SER A 11 5.87 19.97 -12.51
CA SER A 11 4.53 19.69 -11.97
C SER A 11 3.82 18.55 -12.73
N LEU A 12 3.82 18.59 -14.06
CA LEU A 12 3.28 17.50 -14.91
C LEU A 12 3.98 16.17 -14.67
N LYS A 13 5.31 16.14 -14.62
CA LYS A 13 6.08 14.92 -14.30
C LYS A 13 5.77 14.38 -12.91
N THR A 14 5.59 15.26 -11.92
CA THR A 14 5.20 14.84 -10.57
C THR A 14 3.77 14.27 -10.54
N GLN A 15 2.84 14.84 -11.31
CA GLN A 15 1.45 14.37 -11.40
C GLN A 15 1.34 13.02 -12.12
N GLU A 16 2.11 12.79 -13.19
CA GLU A 16 2.18 11.50 -13.87
C GLU A 16 2.85 10.41 -13.02
N ALA A 17 3.97 10.73 -12.37
CA ALA A 17 4.64 9.82 -11.44
C ALA A 17 3.71 9.45 -10.27
N PHE A 18 2.89 10.39 -9.84
CA PHE A 18 1.89 10.19 -8.79
C PHE A 18 0.72 9.31 -9.26
N LYS A 19 0.07 9.61 -10.40
CA LYS A 19 -0.98 8.76 -10.99
C LYS A 19 -0.50 7.32 -11.22
N SER A 20 0.76 7.19 -11.64
CA SER A 20 1.39 5.88 -11.81
C SER A 20 1.52 5.15 -10.47
N LEU A 21 1.95 5.83 -9.40
CA LEU A 21 2.02 5.28 -8.05
C LEU A 21 0.64 4.83 -7.55
N GLN A 22 -0.37 5.68 -7.70
CA GLN A 22 -1.77 5.38 -7.34
C GLN A 22 -2.28 4.11 -8.04
N LYS A 23 -2.03 3.95 -9.34
CA LYS A 23 -2.39 2.74 -10.10
C LYS A 23 -1.70 1.48 -9.56
N THR A 24 -0.44 1.57 -9.16
CA THR A 24 0.29 0.41 -8.59
C THR A 24 -0.18 0.09 -7.18
N LEU A 25 -0.50 1.10 -6.37
CA LEU A 25 -1.15 0.94 -5.06
C LEU A 25 -2.47 0.18 -5.22
N TYR A 26 -3.34 0.63 -6.12
CA TYR A 26 -4.61 -0.04 -6.39
C TYR A 26 -4.45 -1.50 -6.80
N ASN A 27 -3.53 -1.79 -7.74
CA ASN A 27 -3.31 -3.15 -8.22
C ASN A 27 -2.69 -4.07 -7.15
N GLY A 28 -1.73 -3.56 -6.37
CA GLY A 28 -1.14 -4.32 -5.26
C GLY A 28 -2.19 -4.66 -4.20
N MET A 29 -3.05 -3.70 -3.88
CA MET A 29 -4.13 -3.86 -2.91
C MET A 29 -5.15 -4.93 -3.31
N GLN A 30 -5.53 -5.01 -4.59
CA GLN A 30 -6.44 -6.06 -5.05
C GLN A 30 -5.88 -7.47 -4.80
N ILE A 31 -4.59 -7.67 -5.09
CA ILE A 31 -3.91 -8.95 -4.86
C ILE A 31 -3.92 -9.30 -3.36
N LEU A 32 -3.69 -8.29 -2.51
CA LEU A 32 -3.51 -8.46 -1.06
C LEU A 32 -4.82 -8.53 -0.27
N SER A 33 -5.89 -7.97 -0.81
CA SER A 33 -7.24 -8.07 -0.24
C SER A 33 -7.79 -9.50 -0.28
N GLY A 34 -7.21 -10.36 -1.13
CA GLY A 34 -7.63 -11.75 -1.27
C GLY A 34 -9.12 -11.88 -1.63
N GLN A 35 -9.67 -10.93 -2.40
CA GLN A 35 -10.97 -11.10 -3.06
C GLN A 35 -10.87 -12.25 -4.08
N GLY A 36 -10.88 -13.47 -3.57
CA GLY A 36 -11.04 -14.68 -4.37
C GLY A 36 -12.45 -14.75 -4.94
N LYS A 37 -12.59 -15.44 -6.07
CA LYS A 37 -13.89 -15.79 -6.67
C LYS A 37 -14.82 -16.31 -5.58
N ALA A 38 -16.05 -15.81 -5.56
CA ALA A 38 -17.13 -16.38 -4.76
C ALA A 38 -17.20 -17.90 -5.00
N PRO A 39 -17.45 -18.72 -3.96
CA PRO A 39 -17.59 -20.15 -4.13
C PRO A 39 -18.66 -20.45 -5.20
N ALA A 40 -18.31 -21.25 -6.20
CA ALA A 40 -19.16 -21.51 -7.37
C ALA A 40 -20.40 -22.36 -7.03
N LYS A 41 -20.48 -22.89 -5.81
CA LYS A 41 -21.63 -23.62 -5.27
C LYS A 41 -21.99 -23.05 -3.91
N ALA A 42 -23.20 -22.54 -3.78
CA ALA A 42 -23.83 -22.36 -2.48
C ALA A 42 -24.10 -23.76 -1.87
N PRO A 43 -23.84 -23.98 -0.59
CA PRO A 43 -24.27 -25.22 0.07
C PRO A 43 -25.80 -25.35 -0.04
N ASP A 44 -26.30 -26.55 -0.36
CA ASP A 44 -27.74 -26.84 -0.50
C ASP A 44 -28.54 -26.59 0.80
N ALA A 45 -27.86 -26.58 1.95
CA ALA A 45 -28.42 -26.20 3.24
C ALA A 45 -28.10 -24.73 3.55
N ARG A 46 -29.13 -23.91 3.78
CA ARG A 46 -28.98 -22.52 4.20
C ARG A 46 -28.71 -22.47 5.72
N PRO A 47 -27.49 -22.14 6.18
CA PRO A 47 -27.25 -21.95 7.60
C PRO A 47 -28.03 -20.73 8.09
N GLU A 48 -28.48 -20.76 9.34
CA GLU A 48 -28.93 -19.55 10.02
C GLU A 48 -27.72 -18.65 10.28
N ILE A 49 -27.80 -17.39 9.82
CA ILE A 49 -26.74 -16.39 9.97
C ILE A 49 -27.34 -15.19 10.67
N ILE A 50 -26.95 -14.98 11.93
CA ILE A 50 -27.30 -13.79 12.71
C ILE A 50 -26.07 -12.89 12.76
N VAL A 51 -26.22 -11.66 12.26
CA VAL A 51 -25.15 -10.65 12.30
C VAL A 51 -25.40 -9.71 13.47
N LEU A 52 -24.56 -9.79 14.50
CA LEU A 52 -24.61 -8.91 15.67
C LEU A 52 -23.91 -7.58 15.32
N ARG A 53 -24.71 -6.54 15.08
CA ARG A 53 -24.20 -5.20 14.77
C ARG A 53 -23.96 -4.43 16.06
N GLU A 54 -22.71 -4.07 16.30
CA GLU A 54 -22.33 -3.17 17.40
C GLU A 54 -22.21 -1.72 16.88
N PRO A 55 -22.69 -0.72 17.62
CA PRO A 55 -22.50 0.67 17.25
C PRO A 55 -21.04 1.12 17.43
N GLY A 56 -20.56 2.00 16.55
CA GLY A 56 -19.24 2.61 16.65
C GLY A 56 -18.09 1.83 15.98
N ALA A 57 -16.85 2.18 16.33
CA ALA A 57 -15.63 1.66 15.73
C ALA A 57 -15.07 0.45 16.49
N THR A 58 -15.79 -0.67 16.49
CA THR A 58 -15.42 -1.90 17.24
C THR A 58 -14.43 -2.81 16.49
N TRP A 59 -14.13 -2.50 15.23
CA TRP A 59 -13.28 -3.35 14.36
C TRP A 59 -11.88 -3.64 14.93
N GLY A 60 -11.33 -2.73 15.74
CA GLY A 60 -10.03 -2.90 16.40
C GLY A 60 -9.98 -4.11 17.35
N ASN A 61 -11.12 -4.49 17.94
CA ASN A 61 -11.21 -5.61 18.87
C ASN A 61 -11.05 -6.98 18.18
N TYR A 62 -11.20 -7.03 16.85
CA TYR A 62 -11.14 -8.25 16.04
C TYR A 62 -9.77 -8.44 15.37
N LEU A 63 -8.80 -7.56 15.64
CA LEU A 63 -7.47 -7.67 15.07
C LEU A 63 -6.72 -8.86 15.70
N GLN A 64 -6.12 -9.67 14.85
CA GLN A 64 -5.23 -10.74 15.29
C GLN A 64 -3.80 -10.21 15.29
N HIS A 65 -3.15 -10.18 16.45
CA HIS A 65 -1.82 -9.57 16.59
C HIS A 65 -0.67 -10.59 16.54
N GLN A 66 -0.97 -11.89 16.63
CA GLN A 66 0.04 -12.93 16.59
C GLN A 66 0.68 -13.00 15.19
N LYS A 67 2.00 -12.98 15.18
CA LYS A 67 2.80 -12.98 13.95
C LYS A 67 3.19 -14.39 13.53
N ALA A 68 3.24 -14.60 12.22
CA ALA A 68 3.87 -15.77 11.65
C ALA A 68 5.39 -15.73 11.90
N SER A 69 6.00 -16.90 12.08
CA SER A 69 7.43 -17.03 12.42
C SER A 69 8.35 -16.48 11.33
N ASN A 70 7.98 -16.66 10.05
CA ASN A 70 8.76 -16.20 8.89
C ASN A 70 7.85 -15.53 7.86
N HIS A 71 8.38 -14.53 7.15
CA HIS A 71 7.71 -13.83 6.04
C HIS A 71 6.30 -13.33 6.37
N SER A 72 6.11 -12.79 7.58
CA SER A 72 4.81 -12.28 8.07
C SER A 72 4.12 -11.35 7.07
N LEU A 73 2.94 -11.75 6.61
CA LEU A 73 2.08 -10.93 5.76
C LEU A 73 1.63 -9.67 6.49
N HIS A 74 1.41 -9.74 7.81
CA HIS A 74 1.10 -8.54 8.60
C HIS A 74 2.23 -7.51 8.59
N ASN A 75 3.50 -7.93 8.49
CA ASN A 75 4.61 -6.99 8.33
C ASN A 75 4.58 -6.31 6.95
N LEU A 76 4.14 -7.01 5.91
CA LEU A 76 3.91 -6.40 4.60
C LEU A 76 2.77 -5.37 4.65
N TYR A 77 1.67 -5.65 5.36
CA TYR A 77 0.57 -4.70 5.54
C TYR A 77 1.03 -3.42 6.25
N ASN A 78 1.80 -3.56 7.33
CA ASN A 78 2.36 -2.41 8.04
C ASN A 78 3.24 -1.54 7.11
N LEU A 79 4.15 -2.15 6.34
CA LEU A 79 4.99 -1.42 5.39
C LEU A 79 4.17 -0.65 4.35
N GLN A 80 3.11 -1.26 3.83
CA GLN A 80 2.27 -0.61 2.81
C GLN A 80 1.41 0.50 3.38
N ARG A 81 0.86 0.32 4.58
CA ARG A 81 0.14 1.36 5.32
C ARG A 81 1.02 2.60 5.50
N ASP A 82 2.27 2.42 5.90
CA ASP A 82 3.20 3.53 6.12
C ASP A 82 3.50 4.26 4.81
N LEU A 83 3.72 3.52 3.70
CA LEU A 83 3.91 4.11 2.37
C LEU A 83 2.67 4.88 1.88
N LEU A 84 1.48 4.34 2.10
CA LEU A 84 0.21 5.00 1.78
C LEU A 84 0.02 6.29 2.59
N THR A 85 0.40 6.25 3.87
CA THR A 85 0.31 7.41 4.77
C THR A 85 1.26 8.52 4.33
N VAL A 86 2.49 8.18 3.93
CA VAL A 86 3.45 9.14 3.37
C VAL A 86 2.91 9.74 2.08
N ALA A 87 2.39 8.91 1.16
CA ALA A 87 1.81 9.39 -0.10
C ALA A 87 0.60 10.32 0.13
N ALA A 88 -0.28 10.00 1.08
CA ALA A 88 -1.42 10.83 1.44
C ALA A 88 -0.99 12.18 2.02
N THR A 89 0.08 12.19 2.82
CA THR A 89 0.65 13.40 3.42
C THR A 89 1.28 14.31 2.37
N VAL A 90 2.03 13.75 1.41
CA VAL A 90 2.63 14.52 0.29
C VAL A 90 1.55 15.19 -0.57
N LEU A 91 0.38 14.58 -0.73
CA LEU A 91 -0.77 15.19 -1.41
C LEU A 91 -1.55 16.21 -0.57
N GLY A 92 -1.16 16.48 0.68
CA GLY A 92 -1.92 17.36 1.57
C GLY A 92 -3.35 16.87 1.83
N LYS A 93 -3.56 15.54 1.89
CA LYS A 93 -4.87 14.90 2.11
C LYS A 93 -5.93 15.17 1.02
N GLN A 94 -5.52 15.60 -0.18
CA GLN A 94 -6.45 15.81 -1.30
C GLN A 94 -7.09 14.50 -1.80
N ASP A 95 -6.39 13.37 -1.67
CA ASP A 95 -6.91 12.06 -2.03
C ASP A 95 -7.28 11.23 -0.78
N PRO A 96 -8.56 11.21 -0.38
CA PRO A 96 -9.02 10.44 0.78
C PRO A 96 -8.94 8.92 0.57
N VAL A 97 -8.79 8.47 -0.67
CA VAL A 97 -8.68 7.05 -1.00
C VAL A 97 -7.39 6.47 -0.41
N LEU A 98 -6.29 7.21 -0.43
CA LEU A 98 -5.02 6.73 0.14
C LEU A 98 -5.09 6.53 1.65
N THR A 99 -5.74 7.46 2.37
CA THR A 99 -5.96 7.33 3.81
C THR A 99 -6.89 6.15 4.11
N SER A 100 -7.94 5.97 3.29
CA SER A 100 -8.86 4.83 3.43
C SER A 100 -8.16 3.49 3.17
N MET A 101 -7.28 3.43 2.17
CA MET A 101 -6.46 2.24 1.88
C MET A 101 -5.49 1.93 3.02
N ALA A 102 -4.88 2.97 3.64
CA ALA A 102 -4.04 2.77 4.82
C ALA A 102 -4.86 2.14 5.96
N ASN A 103 -6.08 2.61 6.20
CA ASN A 103 -6.98 2.02 7.19
C ASN A 103 -7.37 0.58 6.83
N GLN A 104 -7.56 0.26 5.55
CA GLN A 104 -7.82 -1.11 5.10
C GLN A 104 -6.64 -2.05 5.34
N MET A 105 -5.39 -1.57 5.28
CA MET A 105 -4.21 -2.37 5.65
C MET A 105 -4.16 -2.70 7.14
N GLU A 106 -4.69 -1.82 7.99
CA GLU A 106 -4.87 -2.12 9.40
C GLU A 106 -5.98 -3.16 9.60
N LEU A 107 -7.13 -2.95 8.96
CA LEU A 107 -8.29 -3.84 9.03
C LEU A 107 -8.01 -5.23 8.44
N ALA A 108 -7.10 -5.36 7.46
CA ALA A 108 -6.74 -6.66 6.88
C ALA A 108 -6.17 -7.64 7.93
N LYS A 109 -5.68 -7.13 9.06
CA LYS A 109 -5.18 -7.94 10.20
C LYS A 109 -6.28 -8.60 11.05
N VAL A 110 -7.56 -8.47 10.68
CA VAL A 110 -8.62 -9.34 11.23
C VAL A 110 -8.42 -10.82 10.84
N LYS A 111 -7.68 -11.09 9.76
CA LYS A 111 -7.26 -12.43 9.38
C LYS A 111 -5.95 -12.78 10.07
N ALA A 112 -5.85 -14.02 10.54
CA ALA A 112 -4.63 -14.58 11.13
C ALA A 112 -3.42 -14.35 10.22
N ASP A 113 -2.28 -14.05 10.83
CA ASP A 113 -1.05 -13.88 10.08
C ASP A 113 -0.61 -15.19 9.45
N ARG A 114 0.01 -15.09 8.28
CA ARG A 114 0.56 -16.22 7.54
C ARG A 114 1.81 -15.79 6.78
N PRO A 115 2.65 -16.74 6.35
CA PRO A 115 3.70 -16.42 5.39
C PRO A 115 3.10 -15.80 4.12
N ALA A 116 3.69 -14.69 3.69
CA ALA A 116 3.33 -14.02 2.45
C ALA A 116 3.67 -14.91 1.25
N THR A 117 2.80 -14.89 0.25
CA THR A 117 3.06 -15.54 -1.03
C THR A 117 4.07 -14.73 -1.85
N LYS A 118 4.71 -15.37 -2.84
CA LYS A 118 5.66 -14.70 -3.74
C LYS A 118 5.03 -13.51 -4.47
N GLN A 119 3.75 -13.59 -4.83
CA GLN A 119 3.02 -12.50 -5.47
C GLN A 119 2.84 -11.30 -4.53
N GLU A 120 2.51 -11.55 -3.25
CA GLU A 120 2.31 -10.51 -2.23
C GLU A 120 3.62 -9.80 -1.89
N GLU A 121 4.72 -10.55 -1.75
CA GLU A 121 6.06 -9.98 -1.57
C GLU A 121 6.52 -9.17 -2.78
N ALA A 122 6.28 -9.67 -4.00
CA ALA A 122 6.61 -8.96 -5.23
C ALA A 122 5.82 -7.65 -5.35
N ALA A 123 4.52 -7.67 -4.99
CA ALA A 123 3.68 -6.48 -4.96
C ALA A 123 4.21 -5.44 -3.94
N ALA A 124 4.57 -5.88 -2.73
CA ALA A 124 5.14 -4.99 -1.72
C ALA A 124 6.49 -4.39 -2.16
N LYS A 125 7.36 -5.19 -2.78
CA LYS A 125 8.65 -4.71 -3.34
C LYS A 125 8.44 -3.71 -4.48
N ALA A 126 7.50 -3.98 -5.38
CA ALA A 126 7.16 -3.07 -6.47
C ALA A 126 6.62 -1.72 -5.94
N LEU A 127 5.79 -1.77 -4.89
CA LEU A 127 5.26 -0.59 -4.22
C LEU A 127 6.35 0.25 -3.56
N LYS A 128 7.24 -0.38 -2.79
CA LYS A 128 8.39 0.31 -2.18
C LYS A 128 9.26 0.98 -3.25
N LYS A 129 9.63 0.23 -4.30
CA LYS A 129 10.47 0.75 -5.40
C LYS A 129 9.81 1.92 -6.12
N LYS A 130 8.51 1.84 -6.37
CA LYS A 130 7.78 2.90 -7.07
C LYS A 130 7.57 4.13 -6.20
N SER A 131 7.24 3.95 -4.92
CA SER A 131 7.11 5.05 -3.95
C SER A 131 8.43 5.82 -3.82
N TYR A 132 9.54 5.09 -3.71
CA TYR A 132 10.88 5.69 -3.69
C TYR A 132 11.20 6.44 -5.00
N ARG A 133 10.77 5.90 -6.14
CA ARG A 133 10.94 6.55 -7.45
C ARG A 133 10.17 7.85 -7.57
N THR A 134 8.92 7.85 -7.11
CA THR A 134 8.10 9.05 -7.07
C THR A 134 8.75 10.09 -6.15
N TYR A 135 9.13 9.73 -4.92
CA TYR A 135 9.82 10.62 -3.98
C TYR A 135 11.10 11.24 -4.58
N CYS A 136 11.99 10.44 -5.15
CA CYS A 136 13.20 10.95 -5.79
C CYS A 136 12.90 11.86 -6.99
N SER A 137 11.86 11.57 -7.77
CA SER A 137 11.48 12.43 -8.91
C SER A 137 10.83 13.76 -8.50
N THR A 138 10.21 13.82 -7.32
CA THR A 138 9.52 15.02 -6.82
C THR A 138 10.38 15.87 -5.88
N HIS A 139 11.36 15.29 -5.20
CA HIS A 139 12.13 15.97 -4.14
C HIS A 139 13.66 15.90 -4.28
N SER A 140 14.21 15.12 -5.22
CA SER A 140 15.64 15.16 -5.53
C SER A 140 15.90 15.96 -6.80
N THR A 141 16.58 17.10 -6.65
CA THR A 141 17.09 17.91 -7.78
C THR A 141 18.13 17.18 -8.63
N ALA A 142 18.70 16.08 -8.12
CA ALA A 142 19.80 15.35 -8.74
C ALA A 142 19.35 14.09 -9.54
N GLY A 143 18.04 13.81 -9.61
CA GLY A 143 17.48 12.70 -10.39
C GLY A 143 17.63 11.30 -9.75
N TRP A 144 17.01 10.30 -10.36
CA TRP A 144 16.88 8.93 -9.83
C TRP A 144 18.22 8.21 -9.53
N LEU A 145 19.25 8.47 -10.33
CA LEU A 145 20.56 7.79 -10.24
C LEU A 145 21.36 8.20 -9.00
N THR A 146 21.28 9.46 -8.59
CA THR A 146 21.99 9.99 -7.41
C THR A 146 21.21 9.71 -6.13
N CYS A 147 19.88 9.78 -6.17
CA CYS A 147 19.00 9.41 -5.07
C CYS A 147 19.14 7.92 -4.70
N LYS A 148 19.26 7.01 -5.67
CA LYS A 148 19.52 5.58 -5.42
C LYS A 148 20.88 5.32 -4.73
N ARG A 149 21.90 6.15 -4.99
CA ARG A 149 23.25 6.02 -4.42
C ARG A 149 23.38 6.59 -3.01
N SER A 150 22.54 7.55 -2.64
CA SER A 150 22.61 8.29 -1.37
C SER A 150 21.69 7.75 -0.28
N SER A 151 20.67 6.95 -0.63
CA SER A 151 19.91 6.19 0.37
C SER A 151 20.73 5.00 0.86
N SER A 152 21.19 5.07 2.11
CA SER A 152 21.77 3.95 2.89
C SER A 152 20.88 2.70 2.94
N LEU A 153 19.64 2.76 2.47
CA LEU A 153 18.68 1.65 2.35
C LEU A 153 18.99 0.61 1.25
N CYS A 154 20.06 0.80 0.47
CA CYS A 154 20.55 -0.19 -0.50
C CYS A 154 21.96 -0.72 -0.19
N GLY A 155 22.48 -0.48 1.01
CA GLY A 155 23.77 -1.02 1.47
C GLY A 155 23.58 -1.93 2.68
N SER A 156 23.14 -3.17 2.45
CA SER A 156 23.38 -4.33 3.32
C SER A 156 22.91 -5.58 2.57
N SER A 157 23.71 -5.98 1.58
CA SER A 157 23.84 -7.38 1.21
C SER A 157 25.04 -7.92 1.98
N VAL A 158 24.75 -8.64 3.06
CA VAL A 158 25.54 -9.80 3.50
C VAL A 158 24.53 -10.92 3.65
#